data_AF-F9GEY1-F1
#
_entry.id   AF-F9GEY1-F1
#
_cell.length_a   1.000
_cell.length_b   1.000
_cell.length_c   1.000
_cell.angle_alpha   90.00
_cell.angle_beta   90.00
_cell.angle_gamma   90.00
#
_symmetry.space_group_name_H-M   'P 1'
#
loop_
_entity.id
_entity.type
_entity.pdbx_description
1 polymer ?
#
loop_
_entity_poly.entity_id
_entity_poly.type
_entity_poly.pdbx_seq_one_letter_code
_entity_poly.pdbx_strand_id
1 'polypeptide(L)'
;MLEHPNDLNFEEIVLDLPDQFTTFNEAFTAVTKLAVSILRHSKASARCGDDSGPWDLLARQKQRLQRLLDQWGKAYETMFLEACQNTVGREYLGVLQVRICAWKCEIVIATSMSNTEVVFDGFTAQFQRITHFARYVLQKDQEIRDSDGPRLQYGMGLIMALFYTATRCRNFFVRREAIAILREWPCTNGIWHSLQAATVAEWINPEKQTLLGLDRFAH
;
A
#
# COMPACT_ATOMS: atom_id res chain seq x y z
N MET A 1 -10.92 -4.78 -33.91
CA MET A 1 -11.58 -4.52 -32.62
C MET A 1 -11.78 -5.87 -31.96
N LEU A 2 -11.00 -6.18 -30.93
CA LEU A 2 -11.17 -7.39 -30.14
C LEU A 2 -11.91 -6.95 -28.88
N GLU A 3 -13.21 -7.27 -28.81
CA GLU A 3 -13.98 -7.11 -27.57
C GLU A 3 -13.38 -8.05 -26.52
N HIS A 4 -12.83 -7.46 -25.46
CA HIS A 4 -12.46 -8.21 -24.27
C HIS A 4 -13.75 -8.69 -23.59
N PRO A 5 -13.86 -9.96 -23.16
CA PRO A 5 -15.03 -10.44 -22.45
C PRO A 5 -15.23 -9.59 -21.18
N ASN A 6 -16.49 -9.30 -20.84
CA ASN A 6 -16.88 -8.66 -19.59
C ASN A 6 -16.33 -9.43 -18.38
N ASP A 7 -15.11 -9.10 -17.95
CA ASP A 7 -14.44 -9.60 -16.73
C ASP A 7 -15.02 -8.96 -15.45
N LEU A 8 -16.33 -8.74 -15.42
CA LEU A 8 -17.06 -8.44 -14.18
C LEU A 8 -17.39 -9.76 -13.46
N ASN A 9 -16.42 -10.68 -13.38
CA ASN A 9 -16.55 -11.84 -12.51
C ASN A 9 -16.30 -11.39 -11.07
N PHE A 10 -17.36 -10.88 -10.45
CA PHE A 10 -17.39 -10.50 -9.04
C PHE A 10 -17.48 -11.76 -8.18
N GLU A 11 -16.41 -12.55 -8.11
CA GLU A 11 -16.33 -13.61 -7.11
C GLU A 11 -16.51 -12.99 -5.73
N GLU A 12 -17.57 -13.42 -5.05
CA GLU A 12 -17.93 -12.95 -3.74
C GLU A 12 -16.87 -13.41 -2.75
N ILE A 13 -16.04 -12.48 -2.24
CA ILE A 13 -15.08 -12.83 -1.21
C ILE A 13 -15.83 -13.25 0.05
N VAL A 14 -15.85 -14.55 0.31
CA VAL A 14 -16.26 -15.14 1.59
C VAL A 14 -14.97 -15.37 2.38
N LEU A 15 -14.67 -14.42 3.26
CA LEU A 15 -13.59 -14.54 4.23
C LEU A 15 -14.26 -14.65 5.59
N ASP A 16 -14.09 -15.80 6.23
CA ASP A 16 -14.42 -15.98 7.63
C ASP A 16 -13.22 -15.49 8.45
N LEU A 17 -13.39 -14.34 9.11
CA LEU A 17 -12.33 -13.70 9.89
C LEU A 17 -12.54 -14.04 11.36
N PRO A 18 -11.50 -14.55 12.07
CA PRO A 18 -11.62 -14.82 13.49
C PRO A 18 -11.72 -13.51 14.28
N ASP A 19 -12.22 -13.58 15.52
CA ASP A 19 -12.22 -12.44 16.44
C ASP A 19 -10.79 -11.99 16.78
N GLN A 20 -9.83 -12.92 16.80
CA GLN A 20 -8.40 -12.68 17.03
C GLN A 20 -7.56 -13.68 16.22
N PHE A 21 -6.43 -13.22 15.67
CA PHE A 21 -5.50 -14.11 14.99
C PHE A 21 -4.59 -14.85 15.98
N THR A 22 -4.45 -16.16 15.79
CA THR A 22 -3.59 -16.99 16.64
C THR A 22 -2.16 -17.06 16.13
N THR A 23 -1.95 -16.87 14.82
CA THR A 23 -0.63 -16.93 14.19
C THR A 23 -0.44 -15.82 13.17
N PHE A 24 0.81 -15.36 13.02
CA PHE A 24 1.16 -14.36 12.00
C PHE A 24 0.76 -14.81 10.59
N ASN A 25 0.94 -16.09 10.26
CA ASN A 25 0.64 -16.63 8.93
C ASN A 25 -0.86 -16.58 8.60
N GLU A 26 -1.72 -16.78 9.59
CA GLU A 26 -3.17 -16.64 9.46
C GLU A 26 -3.55 -15.20 9.11
N ALA A 27 -3.05 -14.23 9.90
CA ALA A 27 -3.27 -12.81 9.67
C ALA A 27 -2.75 -12.36 8.30
N PHE A 28 -1.53 -12.79 7.95
CA PHE A 28 -0.88 -12.49 6.68
C PHE A 28 -1.66 -13.06 5.47
N THR A 29 -2.14 -14.29 5.58
CA THR A 29 -2.93 -14.93 4.51
C THR A 29 -4.25 -14.20 4.30
N ALA A 30 -4.94 -13.84 5.39
CA ALA A 30 -6.20 -13.11 5.33
C ALA A 30 -6.04 -11.73 4.69
N VAL A 31 -5.04 -10.92 5.10
CA VAL A 31 -4.82 -9.60 4.52
C VAL A 31 -4.38 -9.67 3.05
N THR A 32 -3.65 -10.71 2.67
CA THR A 32 -3.24 -10.90 1.27
C THR A 32 -4.45 -11.18 0.37
N LYS A 33 -5.38 -12.03 0.82
CA LYS A 33 -6.66 -12.28 0.12
C LYS A 33 -7.49 -11.00 0.00
N LEU A 34 -7.56 -10.20 1.07
CA LEU A 34 -8.22 -8.89 1.06
C LEU A 34 -7.55 -7.93 0.08
N ALA A 35 -6.22 -7.82 0.10
CA ALA A 35 -5.46 -6.93 -0.77
C ALA A 35 -5.68 -7.25 -2.25
N VAL A 36 -5.70 -8.53 -2.63
CA VAL A 36 -5.98 -8.96 -4.01
C VAL A 36 -7.38 -8.53 -4.44
N SER A 37 -8.38 -8.67 -3.57
CA SER A 37 -9.76 -8.32 -3.93
C SER A 37 -10.04 -6.83 -3.91
N ILE A 38 -9.39 -6.09 -3.02
CA ILE A 38 -9.37 -4.62 -3.04
C ILE A 38 -8.74 -4.13 -4.36
N LEU A 39 -7.64 -4.73 -4.80
CA LEU A 39 -7.01 -4.39 -6.08
C LEU A 39 -7.93 -4.71 -7.26
N ARG A 40 -8.59 -5.88 -7.26
CA ARG A 40 -9.57 -6.26 -8.30
C ARG A 40 -10.74 -5.28 -8.34
N HIS A 41 -11.31 -4.95 -7.19
CA HIS A 41 -12.38 -3.96 -7.08
C HIS A 41 -11.94 -2.59 -7.59
N SER A 42 -10.77 -2.10 -7.19
CA SER A 42 -10.24 -0.80 -7.67
C SER A 42 -10.06 -0.78 -9.18
N LYS A 43 -9.57 -1.87 -9.79
CA LYS A 43 -9.47 -1.99 -11.25
C LYS A 43 -10.83 -2.00 -11.93
N ALA A 44 -11.80 -2.73 -11.38
CA ALA A 44 -13.15 -2.77 -11.93
C ALA A 44 -13.82 -1.39 -11.85
N SER A 45 -13.68 -0.70 -10.72
CA SER A 45 -14.22 0.64 -10.53
C SER A 45 -13.59 1.68 -11.46
N ALA A 46 -12.30 1.55 -11.77
CA ALA A 46 -11.64 2.47 -12.71
C ALA A 46 -12.05 2.25 -14.18
N ARG A 47 -12.55 1.05 -14.52
CA ARG A 47 -13.04 0.71 -15.87
C ARG A 47 -14.51 1.05 -16.06
N CYS A 48 -15.26 1.11 -14.98
CA CYS A 48 -16.69 1.39 -15.01
C CYS A 48 -16.90 2.89 -15.22
N GLY A 49 -17.47 3.28 -16.38
CA GLY A 49 -17.98 4.63 -16.60
C GLY A 49 -19.25 4.89 -15.78
N ASP A 50 -19.90 6.05 -15.96
CA ASP A 50 -21.08 6.51 -15.18
C ASP A 50 -22.38 5.67 -15.36
N ASP A 51 -22.30 4.42 -15.81
CA ASP A 51 -23.44 3.50 -15.97
C ASP A 51 -24.01 3.05 -14.61
N SER A 52 -25.24 3.45 -14.32
CA SER A 52 -25.88 3.35 -13.00
C SER A 52 -26.00 1.93 -12.43
N GLY A 53 -26.18 0.90 -13.26
CA GLY A 53 -26.35 -0.49 -12.81
C GLY A 53 -25.09 -1.10 -12.16
N PRO A 54 -23.93 -1.09 -12.86
CA PRO A 54 -22.65 -1.51 -12.30
C PRO A 54 -22.20 -0.74 -11.04
N TRP A 55 -22.56 0.55 -10.92
CA TRP A 55 -22.17 1.40 -9.79
C TRP A 55 -22.70 0.92 -8.44
N ASP A 56 -23.97 0.50 -8.37
CA ASP A 56 -24.58 0.02 -7.11
C ASP A 56 -23.90 -1.25 -6.60
N LEU A 57 -23.54 -2.16 -7.51
CA LEU A 57 -22.84 -3.40 -7.17
C LEU A 57 -21.42 -3.11 -6.66
N LEU A 58 -20.70 -2.22 -7.34
CA LEU A 58 -19.38 -1.76 -6.91
C LEU A 58 -19.45 -1.09 -5.53
N ALA A 59 -20.46 -0.27 -5.27
CA ALA A 59 -20.65 0.38 -3.98
C ALA A 59 -20.86 -0.64 -2.84
N ARG A 60 -21.71 -1.66 -3.05
CA ARG A 60 -21.91 -2.75 -2.09
C ARG A 60 -20.62 -3.55 -1.86
N GLN A 61 -19.88 -3.83 -2.94
CA GLN A 61 -18.60 -4.54 -2.85
C GLN A 61 -17.57 -3.74 -2.06
N LYS A 62 -17.46 -2.42 -2.32
CA LYS A 62 -16.60 -1.50 -1.57
C LYS A 62 -16.93 -1.54 -0.08
N GLN A 63 -18.20 -1.37 0.28
CA GLN A 63 -18.65 -1.37 1.67
C GLN A 63 -18.36 -2.71 2.37
N ARG A 64 -18.52 -3.84 1.67
CA ARG A 64 -18.15 -5.16 2.20
C ARG A 64 -16.64 -5.26 2.46
N LEU A 65 -15.82 -4.89 1.48
CA LEU A 65 -14.35 -4.98 1.61
C LEU A 65 -13.82 -4.04 2.70
N GLN A 66 -14.40 -2.85 2.87
CA GLN A 66 -14.11 -1.96 3.99
C GLN A 66 -14.42 -2.62 5.33
N ARG A 67 -15.63 -3.19 5.49
CA ARG A 67 -16.01 -3.90 6.72
C ARG A 67 -15.10 -5.07 7.05
N LEU A 68 -14.73 -5.88 6.04
CA LEU A 68 -13.81 -7.00 6.23
C LEU A 68 -12.40 -6.53 6.62
N LEU A 69 -11.93 -5.42 6.04
CA LEU A 69 -10.63 -4.85 6.39
C LEU A 69 -10.64 -4.26 7.81
N ASP A 70 -11.73 -3.62 8.22
CA ASP A 70 -11.91 -3.12 9.59
C ASP A 70 -11.97 -4.27 10.61
N GLN A 71 -12.67 -5.36 10.29
CA GLN A 71 -12.73 -6.57 11.11
C GLN A 71 -11.34 -7.22 11.23
N TRP A 72 -10.64 -7.36 10.10
CA TRP A 72 -9.27 -7.85 10.08
C TRP A 72 -8.36 -6.97 10.96
N GLY A 73 -8.49 -5.65 10.87
CA GLY A 73 -7.70 -4.70 11.66
C GLY A 73 -7.93 -4.84 13.15
N LYS A 74 -9.18 -5.06 13.58
CA LYS A 74 -9.53 -5.33 14.99
C LYS A 74 -8.94 -6.65 15.48
N ALA A 75 -9.11 -7.73 14.70
CA ALA A 75 -8.56 -9.05 15.04
C ALA A 75 -7.02 -9.07 15.08
N TYR A 76 -6.39 -8.21 14.29
CA TYR A 76 -4.93 -8.04 14.23
C TYR A 76 -4.35 -7.16 15.34
N GLU A 77 -5.19 -6.40 16.05
CA GLU A 77 -4.74 -5.41 17.02
C GLU A 77 -4.01 -6.06 18.20
N THR A 78 -4.54 -7.14 18.76
CA THR A 78 -3.91 -7.87 19.87
C THR A 78 -2.48 -8.30 19.51
N MET A 79 -2.32 -8.99 18.38
CA MET A 79 -1.02 -9.44 17.89
C MET A 79 -0.05 -8.28 17.62
N PHE A 80 -0.56 -7.16 17.11
CA PHE A 80 0.24 -5.97 16.87
C PHE A 80 0.76 -5.36 18.18
N LEU A 81 -0.10 -5.23 19.19
CA LEU A 81 0.26 -4.69 20.50
C LEU A 81 1.24 -5.59 21.26
N GLU A 82 1.07 -6.90 21.17
CA GLU A 82 2.02 -7.88 21.73
C GLU A 82 3.40 -7.74 21.07
N ALA A 83 3.46 -7.66 19.74
CA ALA A 83 4.72 -7.46 19.03
C ALA A 83 5.40 -6.12 19.38
N CYS A 84 4.61 -5.08 19.72
CA CYS A 84 5.15 -3.79 20.17
C CYS A 84 5.89 -3.88 21.52
N GLN A 85 5.74 -4.95 22.29
CA GLN A 85 6.51 -5.14 23.53
C GLN A 85 7.99 -5.44 23.27
N ASN A 86 8.33 -5.93 22.07
CA ASN A 86 9.70 -6.16 21.64
C ASN A 86 9.97 -5.56 20.25
N THR A 87 10.17 -4.25 20.22
CA THR A 87 10.32 -3.46 18.97
C THR A 87 11.62 -3.71 18.20
N VAL A 88 12.51 -4.55 18.74
CA VAL A 88 13.84 -4.84 18.17
C VAL A 88 13.82 -6.17 17.40
N GLY A 89 12.82 -7.02 17.60
CA GLY A 89 12.73 -8.34 16.98
C GLY A 89 12.31 -8.33 15.50
N ARG A 90 12.78 -9.32 14.73
CA ARG A 90 12.29 -9.56 13.35
C ARG A 90 10.79 -9.82 13.29
N GLU A 91 10.22 -10.39 14.34
CA GLU A 91 8.78 -10.62 14.48
C GLU A 91 8.01 -9.29 14.44
N TYR A 92 8.48 -8.28 15.20
CA TYR A 92 7.90 -6.95 15.18
C TYR A 92 7.97 -6.32 13.78
N LEU A 93 9.09 -6.47 13.07
CA LEU A 93 9.24 -5.95 11.71
C LEU A 93 8.29 -6.63 10.72
N GLY A 94 8.06 -7.93 10.85
CA GLY A 94 7.07 -8.66 10.04
C GLY A 94 5.65 -8.17 10.32
N VAL A 95 5.30 -8.02 11.60
CA VAL A 95 4.00 -7.51 12.05
C VAL A 95 3.76 -6.06 11.59
N LEU A 96 4.78 -5.22 11.69
CA LEU A 96 4.73 -3.83 11.23
C LEU A 96 4.55 -3.73 9.72
N GLN A 97 5.24 -4.56 8.93
CA GLN A 97 5.06 -4.61 7.48
C GLN A 97 3.63 -4.98 7.07
N VAL A 98 3.02 -5.94 7.77
CA VAL A 98 1.62 -6.33 7.55
C VAL A 98 0.67 -5.17 7.87
N ARG A 99 0.91 -4.45 8.97
CA ARG A 99 0.14 -3.24 9.32
C ARG A 99 0.25 -2.15 8.24
N ILE A 100 1.46 -1.90 7.73
CA ILE A 100 1.68 -0.93 6.64
C ILE A 100 0.89 -1.34 5.38
N CYS A 101 0.87 -2.64 5.05
CA CYS A 101 0.11 -3.14 3.91
C CYS A 101 -1.40 -2.90 4.09
N ALA A 102 -1.92 -3.14 5.29
CA ALA A 102 -3.32 -2.91 5.64
C ALA A 102 -3.71 -1.42 5.51
N TRP A 103 -2.91 -0.50 6.06
CA TRP A 103 -3.17 0.94 5.89
C TRP A 103 -3.19 1.37 4.43
N LYS A 104 -2.28 0.86 3.59
CA LYS A 104 -2.36 1.12 2.15
C LYS A 104 -3.66 0.56 1.55
N CYS A 105 -4.08 -0.63 1.95
CA CYS A 105 -5.35 -1.21 1.48
C CYS A 105 -6.56 -0.39 1.90
N GLU A 106 -6.57 0.19 3.10
CA GLU A 106 -7.62 1.11 3.57
C GLU A 106 -7.76 2.32 2.65
N ILE A 107 -6.64 2.95 2.28
CA ILE A 107 -6.65 4.08 1.34
C ILE A 107 -7.16 3.63 -0.04
N VAL A 108 -6.65 2.51 -0.57
CA VAL A 108 -7.05 2.01 -1.90
C VAL A 108 -8.54 1.75 -1.95
N ILE A 109 -9.12 1.06 -0.96
CA ILE A 109 -10.55 0.76 -0.97
C ILE A 109 -11.41 1.99 -0.70
N ALA A 110 -10.98 2.89 0.19
CA ALA A 110 -11.73 4.11 0.48
C ALA A 110 -11.82 5.05 -0.74
N THR A 111 -10.77 5.06 -1.56
CA THR A 111 -10.65 5.94 -2.73
C THR A 111 -11.00 5.26 -4.07
N SER A 112 -11.29 3.95 -4.07
CA SER A 112 -11.44 3.12 -5.29
C SER A 112 -12.47 3.64 -6.29
N MET A 113 -13.52 4.28 -5.77
CA MET A 113 -14.68 4.77 -6.51
C MET A 113 -14.65 6.29 -6.74
N SER A 114 -13.53 6.96 -6.45
CA SER A 114 -13.36 8.38 -6.74
C SER A 114 -12.61 8.59 -8.05
N ASN A 115 -13.08 9.55 -8.83
CA ASN A 115 -12.47 10.00 -10.08
C ASN A 115 -11.54 11.21 -9.91
N THR A 116 -11.41 11.76 -8.70
CA THR A 116 -10.58 12.94 -8.43
C THR A 116 -9.40 12.59 -7.53
N GLU A 117 -8.28 13.29 -7.71
CA GLU A 117 -7.12 13.11 -6.84
C GLU A 117 -7.27 13.82 -5.48
N VAL A 118 -8.22 14.76 -5.37
CA VAL A 118 -8.47 15.50 -4.12
C VAL A 118 -8.90 14.56 -2.98
N VAL A 119 -9.51 13.41 -3.31
CA VAL A 119 -9.89 12.38 -2.33
C VAL A 119 -8.71 11.92 -1.47
N PHE A 120 -7.47 11.98 -1.99
CA PHE A 120 -6.27 11.55 -1.26
C PHE A 120 -5.85 12.52 -0.16
N ASP A 121 -6.30 13.78 -0.19
CA ASP A 121 -5.94 14.80 0.82
C ASP A 121 -6.38 14.35 2.22
N GLY A 122 -7.55 13.72 2.31
CA GLY A 122 -8.10 13.16 3.55
C GLY A 122 -7.27 12.02 4.16
N PHE A 123 -6.33 11.46 3.41
CA PHE A 123 -5.47 10.35 3.83
C PHE A 123 -4.02 10.76 4.08
N THR A 124 -3.70 12.07 4.08
CA THR A 124 -2.32 12.57 4.29
C THR A 124 -1.69 12.02 5.57
N ALA A 125 -2.43 12.02 6.69
CA ALA A 125 -1.94 11.48 7.96
C ALA A 125 -1.67 9.97 7.91
N GLN A 126 -2.40 9.22 7.08
CA GLN A 126 -2.18 7.80 6.91
C GLN A 126 -0.97 7.52 6.01
N PHE A 127 -0.77 8.30 4.96
CA PHE A 127 0.46 8.26 4.15
C PHE A 127 1.71 8.62 4.96
N GLN A 128 1.62 9.60 5.87
CA GLN A 128 2.69 9.92 6.83
C GLN A 128 3.01 8.74 7.75
N ARG A 129 1.98 8.05 8.27
CA ARG A 129 2.20 6.83 9.07
C ARG A 129 2.90 5.74 8.26
N ILE A 130 2.46 5.47 7.03
CA ILE A 130 3.09 4.50 6.14
C ILE A 130 4.57 4.81 5.93
N THR A 131 4.91 6.05 5.59
CA THR A 131 6.30 6.47 5.33
C THR A 131 7.17 6.42 6.58
N HIS A 132 6.66 6.91 7.71
CA HIS A 132 7.35 6.86 9.00
C HIS A 132 7.75 5.42 9.38
N PHE A 133 6.78 4.50 9.38
CA PHE A 133 7.07 3.12 9.75
C PHE A 133 7.87 2.37 8.69
N ALA A 134 7.73 2.71 7.41
CA ALA A 134 8.58 2.16 6.36
C ALA A 134 10.05 2.58 6.53
N ARG A 135 10.31 3.84 6.91
CA ARG A 135 11.66 4.34 7.23
C ARG A 135 12.25 3.57 8.42
N TYR A 136 11.44 3.34 9.46
CA TYR A 136 11.86 2.53 10.60
C TYR A 136 12.25 1.09 10.19
N VAL A 137 11.43 0.43 9.37
CA VAL A 137 11.72 -0.93 8.86
C VAL A 137 13.01 -0.96 8.05
N LEU A 138 13.24 0.05 7.19
CA LEU A 138 14.48 0.19 6.43
C LEU A 138 15.71 0.29 7.35
N GLN A 139 15.68 1.18 8.33
CA GLN A 139 16.80 1.38 9.25
C GLN A 139 17.13 0.10 10.03
N LYS A 140 16.11 -0.58 10.56
CA LYS A 140 16.31 -1.85 11.28
C LYS A 140 16.82 -2.97 10.38
N ASP A 141 16.36 -3.01 9.14
CA ASP A 141 16.90 -3.96 8.18
C ASP A 141 18.38 -3.72 7.87
N GLN A 142 18.80 -2.45 7.69
CA GLN A 142 20.20 -2.09 7.50
C GLN A 142 21.06 -2.52 8.70
N GLU A 143 20.61 -2.22 9.92
CA GLU A 143 21.29 -2.66 11.15
C GLU A 143 21.49 -4.20 11.19
N ILE A 144 20.45 -4.96 10.82
CA ILE A 144 20.52 -6.43 10.79
C ILE A 144 21.50 -6.93 9.73
N ARG A 145 21.52 -6.30 8.55
CA ARG A 145 22.46 -6.63 7.46
C ARG A 145 23.91 -6.37 7.86
N ASP A 146 24.16 -5.27 8.56
CA ASP A 146 25.51 -4.89 9.00
C ASP A 146 26.03 -5.85 10.09
N SER A 147 25.13 -6.48 10.85
CA SER A 147 25.45 -7.50 11.85
C SER A 147 25.62 -8.94 11.30
N ASP A 148 25.74 -9.11 9.99
CA ASP A 148 25.82 -10.42 9.27
C ASP A 148 24.58 -11.33 9.49
N GLY A 149 23.43 -10.71 9.78
CA GLY A 149 22.17 -11.42 9.94
C GLY A 149 21.52 -11.79 8.59
N PRO A 150 20.72 -12.88 8.53
CA PRO A 150 19.95 -13.19 7.33
C PRO A 150 18.97 -12.05 7.03
N ARG A 151 18.84 -11.72 5.73
CA ARG A 151 17.95 -10.66 5.26
C ARG A 151 16.53 -10.89 5.75
N LEU A 152 15.86 -9.82 6.19
CA LEU A 152 14.42 -9.85 6.37
C LEU A 152 13.79 -10.16 5.01
N GLN A 153 12.96 -11.20 4.98
CA GLN A 153 12.08 -11.41 3.84
C GLN A 153 10.99 -10.34 3.92
N TYR A 154 11.05 -9.35 3.03
CA TYR A 154 10.03 -8.32 3.04
C TYR A 154 8.75 -8.87 2.44
N GLY A 155 7.67 -8.75 3.20
CA GLY A 155 6.35 -9.17 2.76
C GLY A 155 5.91 -8.42 1.50
N MET A 156 5.04 -9.08 0.74
CA MET A 156 4.32 -8.54 -0.41
C MET A 156 3.49 -7.32 0.02
N GLY A 157 4.09 -6.13 0.09
CA GLY A 157 3.39 -4.98 0.66
C GLY A 157 4.20 -3.69 0.71
N LEU A 158 5.46 -3.74 1.16
CA LEU A 158 6.14 -2.49 1.53
C LEU A 158 6.55 -1.65 0.31
N ILE A 159 7.15 -2.26 -0.73
CA ILE A 159 7.44 -1.57 -1.99
C ILE A 159 6.16 -0.99 -2.62
N MET A 160 5.07 -1.78 -2.63
CA MET A 160 3.78 -1.33 -3.16
C MET A 160 3.17 -0.19 -2.35
N ALA A 161 3.27 -0.22 -1.02
CA ALA A 161 2.77 0.83 -0.15
C ALA A 161 3.54 2.14 -0.32
N LEU A 162 4.87 2.06 -0.42
CA LEU A 162 5.72 3.21 -0.71
C LEU A 162 5.45 3.76 -2.11
N PHE A 163 5.36 2.91 -3.13
CA PHE A 163 5.03 3.32 -4.50
C PHE A 163 3.66 4.00 -4.58
N TYR A 164 2.65 3.43 -3.92
CA TYR A 164 1.32 4.03 -3.86
C TYR A 164 1.32 5.38 -3.13
N THR A 165 2.09 5.49 -2.04
CA THR A 165 2.28 6.76 -1.33
C THR A 165 2.97 7.80 -2.21
N ALA A 166 4.06 7.41 -2.89
CA ALA A 166 4.84 8.27 -3.78
C ALA A 166 4.04 8.75 -5.00
N THR A 167 3.06 7.97 -5.45
CA THR A 167 2.27 8.29 -6.66
C THR A 167 0.95 8.99 -6.37
N ARG A 168 0.29 8.69 -5.24
CA ARG A 168 -1.08 9.18 -4.96
C ARG A 168 -1.16 10.28 -3.89
N CYS A 169 -0.21 10.35 -2.96
CA CYS A 169 -0.25 11.36 -1.91
C CYS A 169 -0.03 12.76 -2.50
N ARG A 170 -0.90 13.73 -2.20
CA ARG A 170 -0.74 15.11 -2.72
C ARG A 170 0.21 15.97 -1.89
N ASN A 171 0.62 15.52 -0.70
CA ASN A 171 1.65 16.19 0.09
C ASN A 171 3.07 15.94 -0.46
N PHE A 172 3.78 17.02 -0.81
CA PHE A 172 5.11 16.98 -1.42
C PHE A 172 6.14 16.24 -0.56
N PHE A 173 6.23 16.56 0.73
CA PHE A 173 7.24 15.98 1.62
C PHE A 173 7.04 14.48 1.79
N VAL A 174 5.78 14.04 1.91
CA VAL A 174 5.43 12.62 2.07
C VAL A 174 5.77 11.82 0.81
N ARG A 175 5.50 12.36 -0.39
CA ARG A 175 5.90 11.70 -1.64
C ARG A 175 7.41 11.54 -1.75
N ARG A 176 8.15 12.62 -1.49
CA ARG A 176 9.61 12.64 -1.58
C ARG A 176 10.24 11.67 -0.59
N GLU A 177 9.71 11.61 0.62
CA GLU A 177 10.12 10.66 1.64
C GLU A 177 9.92 9.20 1.17
N ALA A 178 8.75 8.89 0.58
CA ALA A 178 8.51 7.56 0.04
C ALA A 178 9.48 7.18 -1.09
N ILE A 179 9.80 8.13 -1.99
CA ILE A 179 10.78 7.94 -3.06
C ILE A 179 12.18 7.71 -2.48
N ALA A 180 12.59 8.52 -1.50
CA ALA A 180 13.89 8.39 -0.84
C ALA A 180 14.05 7.00 -0.20
N ILE A 181 13.04 6.52 0.53
CA ILE A 181 13.04 5.17 1.12
C ILE A 181 13.21 4.10 0.02
N LEU A 182 12.49 4.21 -1.10
CA LEU A 182 12.63 3.26 -2.22
C LEU A 182 14.02 3.29 -2.87
N ARG A 183 14.71 4.44 -2.89
CA ARG A 183 16.08 4.58 -3.42
C ARG A 183 17.14 4.02 -2.48
N GLU A 184 17.00 4.31 -1.19
CA GLU A 184 17.93 3.90 -0.13
C GLU A 184 17.81 2.41 0.24
N TRP A 185 16.76 1.75 -0.27
CA TRP A 185 16.48 0.36 0.03
C TRP A 185 16.42 -0.54 -1.22
N PRO A 186 17.57 -0.90 -1.81
CA PRO A 186 17.61 -1.82 -2.95
C PRO A 186 17.13 -3.23 -2.56
N CYS A 187 15.83 -3.46 -2.72
CA CYS A 187 15.19 -4.75 -2.52
C CYS A 187 14.29 -5.12 -3.70
N THR A 188 14.12 -6.44 -3.87
CA THR A 188 13.23 -7.05 -4.87
C THR A 188 12.28 -8.00 -4.16
N ASN A 189 11.00 -7.93 -4.51
CA ASN A 189 9.99 -8.87 -4.03
C ASN A 189 9.03 -9.24 -5.16
N GLY A 190 9.14 -10.47 -5.66
CA GLY A 190 8.45 -10.91 -6.86
C GLY A 190 8.79 -10.02 -8.05
N ILE A 191 7.76 -9.42 -8.67
CA ILE A 191 7.91 -8.49 -9.80
C ILE A 191 8.29 -7.06 -9.38
N TRP A 192 8.25 -6.75 -8.08
CA TRP A 192 8.49 -5.41 -7.59
C TRP A 192 9.96 -5.20 -7.28
N HIS A 193 10.54 -4.16 -7.89
CA HIS A 193 11.88 -3.69 -7.61
C HIS A 193 11.82 -2.25 -7.09
N SER A 194 12.33 -2.04 -5.88
CA SER A 194 12.37 -0.74 -5.18
C SER A 194 12.90 0.42 -6.04
N LEU A 195 14.09 0.30 -6.62
CA LEU A 195 14.69 1.34 -7.47
C LEU A 195 13.88 1.65 -8.75
N GLN A 196 13.26 0.63 -9.35
CA GLN A 196 12.40 0.83 -10.53
C GLN A 196 11.12 1.56 -10.11
N ALA A 197 10.52 1.17 -8.98
CA ALA A 197 9.36 1.85 -8.43
C ALA A 197 9.65 3.33 -8.10
N ALA A 198 10.83 3.64 -7.52
CA ALA A 198 11.27 5.01 -7.29
C ALA A 198 11.35 5.81 -8.59
N THR A 199 12.01 5.24 -9.62
CA THR A 199 12.19 5.89 -10.93
C THR A 199 10.84 6.22 -11.59
N VAL A 200 9.89 5.28 -11.54
CA VAL A 200 8.54 5.51 -12.08
C VAL A 200 7.80 6.57 -11.27
N ALA A 201 7.91 6.57 -9.93
CA ALA A 201 7.24 7.55 -9.09
C ALA A 201 7.77 8.97 -9.30
N GLU A 202 9.08 9.14 -9.48
CA GLU A 202 9.71 10.42 -9.86
C GLU A 202 9.19 10.93 -11.20
N TRP A 203 9.01 10.05 -12.18
CA TRP A 203 8.45 10.40 -13.49
C TRP A 203 6.98 10.85 -13.41
N ILE A 204 6.17 10.16 -12.60
CA ILE A 204 4.74 10.50 -12.41
C ILE A 204 4.59 11.85 -11.68
N ASN A 205 5.39 12.07 -10.64
CA ASN A 205 5.34 13.27 -9.80
C ASN A 205 6.67 14.03 -9.89
N PRO A 206 6.98 14.67 -11.03
CA PRO A 206 8.22 15.39 -11.18
C PRO A 206 8.32 16.48 -10.13
N GLU A 207 9.45 16.54 -9.44
CA GLU A 207 9.75 17.65 -8.55
C GLU A 207 9.74 18.93 -9.41
N LYS A 208 8.99 19.96 -8.98
CA LYS A 208 8.95 21.27 -9.69
C LYS A 208 10.31 21.99 -9.71
N GLN A 209 11.38 21.37 -9.22
CA GLN A 209 12.72 21.93 -9.11
C GLN A 209 13.57 21.85 -10.40
N THR A 210 13.06 21.30 -11.51
CA THR A 210 13.84 21.20 -12.77
C THR A 210 13.49 22.27 -13.82
N LEU A 211 12.43 23.07 -13.62
CA LEU A 211 12.03 24.12 -14.58
C LEU A 211 12.59 25.52 -14.27
N LEU A 212 13.26 25.73 -13.13
CA LEU A 212 13.93 27.01 -12.82
C LEU A 212 15.44 27.00 -13.12
N GLY A 213 15.95 25.90 -13.67
CA GLY A 213 17.37 25.70 -14.00
C GLY A 213 17.71 25.75 -15.49
N LEU A 214 16.72 25.86 -16.40
CA LEU A 214 16.94 25.87 -17.85
C LEU A 214 16.76 27.24 -18.53
N ASP A 215 16.28 28.25 -17.81
CA ASP A 215 16.11 29.62 -18.34
C ASP A 215 17.33 30.54 -18.09
N ARG A 216 18.48 30.03 -17.66
CA ARG A 216 19.70 30.84 -17.42
C ARG A 216 20.79 30.75 -18.49
N PHE A 217 20.51 30.16 -19.64
CA PHE A 217 21.48 30.09 -20.74
C PHE A 217 20.86 30.44 -22.10
N ALA A 218 20.14 31.56 -22.16
CA ALA A 218 19.80 32.21 -23.43
C ALA A 218 19.93 33.73 -23.29
N HIS A 219 21.17 34.21 -23.33
CA HIS A 219 21.52 35.58 -23.71
C HIS A 219 22.68 35.52 -24.71
#